data_AF-A0A6G1BHZ2-F1
#
_entry.id   AF-A0A6G1BHZ2-F1
#
_cell.length_a   1.000
_cell.length_b   1.000
_cell.length_c   1.000
_cell.angle_alpha   90.00
_cell.angle_beta   90.00
_cell.angle_gamma   90.00
#
_symmetry.space_group_name_H-M   'P 1'
#
loop_
_entity.id
_entity.type
_entity.pdbx_description
1 polymer ?
#
loop_
_entity_poly.entity_id
_entity_poly.type
_entity_poly.pdbx_seq_one_letter_code
_entity_poly.pdbx_strand_id
1 'polypeptide(L)'
;PWAQGRTRCMLAFCFLAHFSTCVMRMATGRALGTLTVHCNYGRGWEPYKKWWCRGYDWDSCKILVKSTGSEQLVKNGRASIQDNHSQRIFTVTLEDLWYDDADTYWCGIEKVGNDLGYKVYVDVDPGRYYPSYAP
;
A
#
# COMPACT_ATOMS: atom_id res chain seq x y z
N PRO A 1 5.47 -21.94 29.10
CA PRO A 1 3.99 -21.86 29.09
C PRO A 1 3.52 -21.25 27.76
N TRP A 2 3.42 -22.12 26.76
CA TRP A 2 2.97 -21.80 25.41
C TRP A 2 1.45 -21.73 25.42
N ALA A 3 0.87 -20.62 24.94
CA ALA A 3 -0.56 -20.53 24.70
C ALA A 3 -0.77 -20.06 23.26
N GLN A 4 -0.99 -21.03 22.37
CA GLN A 4 -1.54 -20.82 21.03
C GLN A 4 -2.92 -20.16 21.15
N GLY A 5 -3.04 -18.95 20.63
CA GLY A 5 -4.32 -18.27 20.43
C GLY A 5 -5.09 -18.98 19.32
N ARG A 6 -6.03 -19.84 19.72
CA ARG A 6 -6.98 -20.52 18.82
C ARG A 6 -7.92 -19.49 18.20
N THR A 7 -7.84 -19.33 16.89
CA THR A 7 -8.88 -18.71 16.07
C THR A 7 -10.16 -19.53 16.20
N ARG A 8 -11.13 -19.05 16.99
CA ARG A 8 -12.48 -19.62 17.06
C ARG A 8 -13.29 -19.11 15.87
N CYS A 9 -13.45 -19.94 14.85
CA CYS A 9 -14.55 -19.78 13.90
C CYS A 9 -15.87 -20.08 14.65
N MET A 10 -16.61 -19.04 15.04
CA MET A 10 -17.98 -19.22 15.49
C MET A 10 -18.87 -19.49 14.27
N LEU A 11 -19.49 -20.67 14.24
CA LEU A 11 -20.58 -21.02 13.33
C LEU A 11 -21.80 -20.17 13.70
N ALA A 12 -22.14 -19.19 12.87
CA ALA A 12 -23.38 -18.43 12.97
C ALA A 12 -24.19 -18.59 11.68
N PHE A 13 -25.48 -18.85 11.88
CA PHE A 13 -26.50 -19.20 10.90
C PHE A 13 -26.65 -18.21 9.73
N CYS A 14 -26.85 -18.75 8.52
CA CYS A 14 -27.11 -18.00 7.29
C CYS A 14 -28.39 -17.17 7.34
N PHE A 15 -28.31 -15.83 7.28
CA PHE A 15 -29.27 -14.96 6.56
C PHE A 15 -28.56 -13.65 6.14
N LEU A 16 -28.62 -13.35 4.83
CA LEU A 16 -27.98 -12.25 4.10
C LEU A 16 -26.46 -12.38 3.92
N ALA A 17 -26.07 -12.65 2.67
CA ALA A 17 -24.69 -12.76 2.20
C ALA A 17 -23.93 -11.43 2.35
N HIS A 18 -23.51 -11.09 3.57
CA HIS A 18 -22.43 -10.16 3.78
C HIS A 18 -21.14 -10.98 3.91
N PHE A 19 -20.74 -11.62 2.82
CA PHE A 19 -19.36 -12.04 2.65
C PHE A 19 -18.53 -10.76 2.62
N SER A 20 -18.14 -10.25 3.79
CA SER A 20 -17.13 -9.21 3.89
C SER A 20 -15.81 -9.90 3.54
N THR A 21 -15.57 -10.08 2.25
CA THR A 21 -14.28 -10.50 1.76
C THR A 21 -13.31 -9.37 2.11
N CYS A 22 -12.28 -9.70 2.88
CA CYS A 22 -11.17 -8.77 3.09
C CYS A 22 -10.50 -8.56 1.73
N VAL A 23 -10.82 -7.46 1.05
CA VAL A 23 -10.25 -7.15 -0.26
C VAL A 23 -8.81 -6.73 -0.02
N MET A 24 -7.88 -7.65 -0.22
CA MET A 24 -6.45 -7.35 -0.22
C MET A 24 -6.12 -6.59 -1.50
N ARG A 25 -5.56 -5.38 -1.36
CA ARG A 25 -5.05 -4.63 -2.51
C ARG A 25 -3.65 -5.14 -2.83
N MET A 26 -3.44 -5.56 -4.08
CA MET A 26 -2.14 -5.96 -4.60
C MET A 26 -1.69 -4.97 -5.67
N ALA A 27 -0.39 -4.70 -5.70
CA ALA A 27 0.25 -3.90 -6.72
C ALA A 27 1.50 -4.65 -7.20
N THR A 28 1.55 -4.98 -8.48
CA THR A 28 2.66 -5.72 -9.07
C THR A 28 3.47 -4.79 -9.97
N GLY A 29 4.79 -4.81 -9.80
CA GLY A 29 5.71 -4.11 -10.69
C GLY A 29 6.80 -5.07 -11.18
N ARG A 30 7.51 -4.68 -12.23
CA ARG A 30 8.64 -5.46 -12.75
C ARG A 30 9.94 -4.89 -12.20
N ALA A 31 10.92 -5.76 -11.91
CA ALA A 31 12.26 -5.34 -11.53
C ALA A 31 12.86 -4.37 -12.58
N LEU A 32 13.58 -3.36 -12.12
CA LEU A 32 14.10 -2.21 -12.87
C LEU A 32 13.02 -1.30 -13.50
N GLY A 33 11.74 -1.58 -13.23
CA GLY A 33 10.61 -0.80 -13.70
C GLY A 33 10.12 0.19 -12.65
N THR A 34 8.95 0.74 -12.95
CA THR A 34 8.24 1.69 -12.09
C THR A 34 6.93 1.07 -11.62
N LEU A 35 6.68 1.13 -10.32
CA LEU A 35 5.41 0.76 -9.72
C LEU A 35 4.55 2.02 -9.54
N THR A 36 3.29 1.95 -9.96
CA THR A 36 2.30 3.02 -9.71
C THR A 36 1.14 2.48 -8.88
N VAL A 37 0.89 3.10 -7.73
CA VAL A 37 -0.20 2.73 -6.83
C VAL A 37 -1.18 3.89 -6.70
N HIS A 38 -2.46 3.61 -6.99
CA HIS A 38 -3.53 4.58 -6.83
C HIS A 38 -4.23 4.39 -5.49
N CYS A 39 -4.15 5.39 -4.62
CA CYS A 39 -4.74 5.37 -3.29
C CYS A 39 -6.01 6.24 -3.25
N ASN A 40 -7.17 5.61 -3.37
CA ASN A 40 -8.46 6.29 -3.26
C ASN A 40 -8.77 6.68 -1.80
N TYR A 41 -9.48 7.79 -1.62
CA TYR A 41 -9.98 8.24 -0.32
C TYR A 41 -11.37 8.90 -0.40
N GLY A 42 -12.03 9.03 0.75
CA GLY A 42 -13.37 9.64 0.87
C GLY A 42 -13.35 11.17 0.82
N ARG A 43 -14.50 11.79 0.59
CA ARG A 43 -14.64 13.25 0.64
C ARG A 43 -14.27 13.80 2.02
N GLY A 44 -13.65 14.98 2.05
CA GLY A 44 -13.25 15.69 3.27
C GLY A 44 -11.79 15.47 3.65
N TRP A 45 -11.09 14.53 3.01
CA TRP A 45 -9.68 14.25 3.26
C TRP A 45 -8.75 14.97 2.28
N GLU A 46 -9.26 15.78 1.36
CA GLU A 46 -8.48 16.52 0.36
C GLU A 46 -7.32 17.32 1.00
N PRO A 47 -7.53 18.21 1.99
CA PRO A 47 -6.44 19.03 2.53
C PRO A 47 -5.48 18.29 3.48
N TYR A 48 -5.70 16.99 3.74
CA TYR A 48 -4.89 16.22 4.68
C TYR A 48 -3.63 15.67 4.02
N LYS A 49 -2.53 15.56 4.76
CA LYS A 49 -1.30 14.98 4.22
C LYS A 49 -1.50 13.50 3.95
N LYS A 50 -1.06 13.06 2.77
CA LYS A 50 -1.08 11.67 2.33
C LYS A 50 0.30 11.09 2.49
N TRP A 51 0.43 9.80 2.73
CA TRP A 51 1.73 9.17 2.86
C TRP A 51 1.75 7.74 2.34
N TRP A 52 2.96 7.30 1.97
CA TRP A 52 3.28 5.94 1.57
C TRP A 52 4.27 5.36 2.56
N CYS A 53 3.91 4.25 3.19
CA CYS A 53 4.67 3.65 4.27
C CYS A 53 4.97 2.18 4.00
N ARG A 54 6.16 1.71 4.35
CA ARG A 54 6.62 0.35 4.13
C ARG A 54 6.81 -0.38 5.44
N GLY A 55 6.29 -1.60 5.53
CA GLY A 55 6.39 -2.47 6.71
C GLY A 55 5.05 -3.13 7.05
N TYR A 56 5.13 -4.32 7.63
CA TYR A 56 3.93 -5.12 7.95
C TYR A 56 3.04 -4.48 9.02
N ASP A 57 3.65 -3.90 10.06
CA ASP A 57 2.97 -3.29 11.20
C ASP A 57 2.67 -1.81 10.92
N TRP A 58 1.41 -1.41 11.13
CA TRP A 58 0.94 -0.04 10.86
C TRP A 58 1.66 1.01 11.70
N ASP A 59 1.82 0.75 13.01
CA ASP A 59 2.33 1.74 13.97
C ASP A 59 3.85 1.99 13.83
N SER A 60 4.57 1.07 13.19
CA SER A 60 6.04 1.09 13.08
C SER A 60 6.55 1.08 11.65
N CYS A 61 5.65 1.15 10.65
CA CYS A 61 6.06 1.19 9.26
C CYS A 61 6.95 2.41 8.99
N LYS A 62 7.86 2.29 8.03
CA LYS A 62 8.76 3.36 7.60
C LYS A 62 8.08 4.21 6.53
N ILE A 63 7.76 5.46 6.86
CA ILE A 63 7.23 6.42 5.87
C ILE A 63 8.31 6.70 4.82
N LEU A 64 8.03 6.35 3.56
CA LEU A 64 8.93 6.56 2.43
C LEU A 64 8.76 7.94 1.83
N VAL A 65 7.50 8.41 1.70
CA VAL A 65 7.19 9.74 1.18
C VAL A 65 5.86 10.24 1.77
N LYS A 66 5.75 11.56 1.98
CA LYS A 66 4.57 12.22 2.54
C LYS A 66 4.28 13.50 1.75
N SER A 67 3.03 13.74 1.42
CA SER A 67 2.58 14.96 0.76
C SER A 67 2.49 16.14 1.74
N THR A 68 2.31 17.33 1.18
CA THR A 68 2.16 18.58 1.94
C THR A 68 0.71 18.87 2.35
N GLY A 69 -0.26 18.05 1.91
CA GLY A 69 -1.70 18.37 1.99
C GLY A 69 -2.21 19.23 0.83
N SER A 70 -1.37 19.39 -0.21
CA SER A 70 -1.71 20.01 -1.49
C SER A 70 -1.44 19.05 -2.64
N GLU A 71 -1.86 19.41 -3.86
CA GLU A 71 -1.70 18.61 -5.09
C GLU A 71 -0.28 18.69 -5.71
N GLN A 72 0.69 19.21 -4.95
CA GLN A 72 2.09 19.28 -5.38
C GLN A 72 2.72 17.89 -5.32
N LEU A 73 3.47 17.53 -6.36
CA LEU A 73 4.29 16.32 -6.37
C LEU A 73 5.41 16.46 -5.33
N VAL A 74 5.48 15.51 -4.40
CA VAL A 74 6.59 15.38 -3.45
C VAL A 74 7.37 14.11 -3.77
N LYS A 75 8.70 14.21 -3.84
CA LYS A 75 9.59 13.08 -4.11
C LYS A 75 10.63 12.95 -2.99
N ASN A 76 10.87 11.72 -2.56
CA ASN A 76 11.92 11.35 -1.60
C ASN A 76 12.60 10.06 -2.06
N GLY A 77 13.86 10.16 -2.48
CA GLY A 77 14.58 9.06 -3.12
C GLY A 77 13.82 8.54 -4.35
N ARG A 78 13.55 7.22 -4.36
CA ARG A 78 12.82 6.54 -5.44
C ARG A 78 11.30 6.68 -5.36
N ALA A 79 10.76 7.16 -4.23
CA ALA A 79 9.33 7.26 -4.01
C ALA A 79 8.83 8.69 -4.27
N SER A 80 7.73 8.83 -5.00
CA SER A 80 7.00 10.09 -5.13
C SER A 80 5.51 9.92 -4.84
N ILE A 81 4.88 11.00 -4.42
CA ILE A 81 3.45 11.07 -4.12
C ILE A 81 2.86 12.35 -4.70
N GLN A 82 1.71 12.23 -5.35
CA GLN A 82 0.94 13.37 -5.84
C GLN A 82 -0.53 13.14 -5.56
N ASP A 83 -1.19 14.11 -4.94
CA ASP A 83 -2.63 14.06 -4.69
C ASP A 83 -3.41 14.70 -5.84
N ASN A 84 -4.57 14.13 -6.15
CA ASN A 84 -5.58 14.72 -7.01
C ASN A 84 -6.88 14.85 -6.20
N HIS A 85 -7.18 16.07 -5.76
CA HIS A 85 -8.32 16.36 -4.89
C HIS A 85 -9.65 16.19 -5.62
N SER A 86 -9.70 16.46 -6.92
CA SER A 86 -10.92 16.32 -7.72
C SER A 86 -11.37 14.86 -7.82
N GLN A 87 -10.40 13.96 -8.02
CA GLN A 87 -10.62 12.52 -8.12
C GLN A 87 -10.65 11.83 -6.75
N ARG A 88 -10.09 12.47 -5.72
CA ARG A 88 -9.83 11.89 -4.39
C ARG A 88 -8.98 10.63 -4.48
N ILE A 89 -7.90 10.75 -5.26
CA ILE A 89 -6.91 9.71 -5.49
C ILE A 89 -5.55 10.36 -5.36
N PHE A 90 -4.73 9.87 -4.44
CA PHE A 90 -3.30 10.17 -4.49
C PHE A 90 -2.55 9.02 -5.15
N THR A 91 -1.64 9.37 -6.04
CA THR A 91 -0.82 8.45 -6.80
C THR A 91 0.54 8.38 -6.15
N VAL A 92 0.98 7.17 -5.83
CA VAL A 92 2.33 6.87 -5.39
C VAL A 92 3.07 6.23 -6.56
N THR A 93 4.30 6.67 -6.79
CA THR A 93 5.20 6.08 -7.77
C THR A 93 6.47 5.64 -7.07
N LEU A 94 6.90 4.41 -7.31
CA LEU A 94 8.18 3.87 -6.83
C LEU A 94 9.02 3.47 -8.04
N GLU A 95 10.09 4.21 -8.27
CA GLU A 95 11.04 4.02 -9.38
C GLU A 95 12.10 2.97 -9.02
N ASP A 96 12.81 2.49 -10.06
CA ASP A 96 13.91 1.51 -9.96
C ASP A 96 13.58 0.33 -9.03
N LEU A 97 12.42 -0.28 -9.28
CA LEU A 97 11.89 -1.34 -8.42
C LEU A 97 12.86 -2.52 -8.36
N TRP A 98 13.11 -3.05 -7.17
CA TRP A 98 13.99 -4.21 -6.97
C TRP A 98 13.30 -5.30 -6.16
N TYR A 99 13.88 -6.51 -6.15
CA TYR A 99 13.32 -7.67 -5.44
C TYR A 99 13.01 -7.38 -3.97
N ASP A 100 13.91 -6.65 -3.33
CA ASP A 100 13.78 -6.25 -1.94
C ASP A 100 12.70 -5.20 -1.73
N ASP A 101 12.02 -4.69 -2.76
CA ASP A 101 10.85 -3.84 -2.63
C ASP A 101 9.55 -4.63 -2.45
N ALA A 102 9.55 -5.94 -2.68
CA ALA A 102 8.40 -6.79 -2.38
C ALA A 102 8.14 -6.83 -0.87
N ASP A 103 6.99 -6.30 -0.43
CA ASP A 103 6.67 -6.12 0.98
C ASP A 103 5.19 -5.73 1.19
N THR A 104 4.79 -5.59 2.44
CA THR A 104 3.58 -4.87 2.83
C THR A 104 3.84 -3.37 2.89
N TYR A 105 2.93 -2.61 2.28
CA TYR A 105 2.91 -1.16 2.29
C TYR A 105 1.54 -0.65 2.71
N TRP A 106 1.45 0.66 2.90
CA TRP A 106 0.25 1.35 3.33
C TRP A 106 0.07 2.66 2.59
N CYS A 107 -1.12 2.83 2.03
CA CYS A 107 -1.67 4.15 1.71
C CYS A 107 -2.19 4.75 3.01
N GLY A 108 -1.71 5.92 3.42
CA GLY A 108 -2.16 6.57 4.65
C GLY A 108 -2.53 8.04 4.50
N ILE A 109 -3.38 8.52 5.41
CA ILE A 109 -3.85 9.89 5.53
C ILE A 109 -3.62 10.32 6.98
N GLU A 110 -2.79 11.33 7.15
CA GLU A 110 -2.49 11.90 8.46
C GLU A 110 -3.72 12.59 9.01
N LYS A 111 -4.17 12.23 10.21
CA LYS A 111 -5.22 12.96 10.93
C LYS A 111 -4.92 13.07 12.42
N VAL A 112 -5.67 13.92 13.11
CA VAL A 112 -5.58 13.95 14.58
C VAL A 112 -6.01 12.60 15.16
N GLY A 113 -5.16 12.03 16.01
CA GLY A 113 -5.32 10.69 16.57
C GLY A 113 -4.75 9.62 15.65
N ASN A 114 -5.51 8.54 15.43
CA ASN A 114 -5.07 7.45 14.56
C ASN A 114 -5.24 7.83 13.09
N ASP A 115 -4.20 7.66 12.28
CA ASP A 115 -4.28 7.86 10.83
C ASP A 115 -5.27 6.91 10.16
N LEU A 116 -5.74 7.27 8.97
CA LEU A 116 -6.58 6.42 8.13
C LEU A 116 -5.75 5.80 7.02
N GLY A 117 -6.03 4.55 6.68
CA GLY A 117 -5.34 3.90 5.57
C GLY A 117 -5.73 2.45 5.39
N TYR A 118 -5.05 1.81 4.44
CA TYR A 118 -5.21 0.39 4.15
C TYR A 118 -3.94 -0.20 3.58
N LYS A 119 -3.79 -1.52 3.77
CA LYS A 119 -2.66 -2.30 3.28
C LYS A 119 -2.66 -2.38 1.77
N VAL A 120 -1.46 -2.37 1.20
CA VAL A 120 -1.16 -2.71 -0.19
C VAL A 120 -0.01 -3.70 -0.16
N TYR A 121 -0.22 -4.89 -0.72
CA TYR A 121 0.85 -5.86 -0.92
C TYR A 121 1.55 -5.55 -2.23
N VAL A 122 2.86 -5.31 -2.17
CA VAL A 122 3.69 -5.06 -3.35
C VAL A 122 4.40 -6.34 -3.73
N ASP A 123 4.23 -6.74 -4.98
CA ASP A 123 4.89 -7.88 -5.59
C ASP A 123 5.82 -7.41 -6.72
N VAL A 124 6.99 -8.04 -6.83
CA VAL A 124 8.01 -7.66 -7.82
C VAL A 124 8.31 -8.85 -8.72
N ASP A 125 7.90 -8.75 -9.99
CA ASP A 125 8.22 -9.73 -11.01
C ASP A 125 9.69 -9.55 -11.45
N PRO A 126 10.57 -10.58 -11.32
CA PRO A 126 11.91 -10.58 -11.94
C PRO A 126 11.89 -10.33 -13.44
N GLY A 127 10.76 -10.59 -14.10
CA GLY A 127 10.69 -10.74 -15.54
C GLY A 127 11.41 -12.01 -15.99
N ARG A 128 11.51 -12.18 -17.31
CA ARG A 128 12.27 -13.29 -17.89
C ARG A 128 13.77 -13.11 -17.64
N TYR A 129 14.25 -13.53 -16.48
CA TYR A 129 15.63 -13.98 -16.33
C TYR A 129 15.72 -15.37 -16.99
N TYR A 130 15.65 -15.41 -18.32
CA TYR A 130 16.20 -16.55 -19.05
C TYR A 130 17.71 -16.29 -19.11
N PRO A 131 18.55 -17.06 -18.39
CA PRO A 131 19.97 -17.05 -18.69
C PRO A 131 20.08 -17.55 -20.14
N SER A 132 20.62 -16.73 -21.03
CA SER A 132 21.00 -17.13 -22.38
C SER A 132 22.14 -18.17 -22.41
N TYR A 133 22.52 -18.68 -21.23
CA TYR A 133 23.54 -19.68 -21.00
C TYR A 133 23.00 -20.71 -20.00
N ALA A 134 22.02 -21.50 -20.43
CA ALA A 134 21.85 -22.84 -19.88
C ALA A 134 22.72 -23.78 -20.75
N PRO A 135 23.58 -24.61 -20.14
CA PRO A 135 24.54 -25.46 -20.84
C PRO A 135 23.88 -26.52 -21.72
#